data_AF-A0A3R7B374-F1
#
_entry.id   AF-A0A3R7B374-F1
#
_cell.length_a   1.000
_cell.length_b   1.000
_cell.length_c   1.000
_cell.angle_alpha   90.00
_cell.angle_beta   90.00
_cell.angle_gamma   90.00
#
_symmetry.space_group_name_H-M   'P 1'
#
loop_
_entity.id
_entity.type
_entity.pdbx_description
1 polymer ?
#
loop_
_entity_poly.entity_id
_entity_poly.type
_entity_poly.pdbx_seq_one_letter_code
_entity_poly.pdbx_strand_id
1 'polypeptide(L)'
;MLGWGDKSMGFIRELCLANESEGGGVVVILSHRPKDELDMEIRTMVLLRGTKVICCTGNPLFAADLLKVSVHRARSITIMSTHPETSMSDDALVRVLLTLKSLVSHIVADVGQLDNKQFMRMIGGDILEALVSRHIVGRLVRGDAIIVLAEDNDSYTALLHPVQIPWSDYHRSFQKQPLPPPPRRILLCGWRRDLHTILHLLQHLSQPGTVVDLVNPTDIDERLDTFRADGLDLDSLTNLNVAHIVGNSASKRQLTNVHVASYDCIMVVTDKDHEGEPMGSDSHILKSVMLLRSLELKQSRRVFHQVPCVAEVLDTRTQKTIAHNPLIDGTAEWINSNDLVCYVSRMLAMISENRFVNAIFDDVLGDHGSTFDVLPASRYAESGEKINFWQLAQRASVQYDEIVCGYVYMTKAGHDVAPVVLNPRDKVTPRYWGKFCVVVLRDSAQRTTFTEKEALRWKIHVVRLTIS
;
A
#
# COMPACT_ATOMS: atom_id res chain seq x y z
N MET A 1 -22.41 8.02 1.48
CA MET A 1 -21.92 6.77 0.86
C MET A 1 -23.00 6.22 -0.07
N LEU A 2 -22.66 5.98 -1.33
CA LEU A 2 -23.56 5.44 -2.34
C LEU A 2 -23.06 4.05 -2.76
N GLY A 3 -23.92 3.05 -2.67
CA GLY A 3 -23.58 1.64 -2.91
C GLY A 3 -23.21 0.89 -1.63
N TRP A 4 -23.15 -0.44 -1.75
CA TRP A 4 -22.70 -1.36 -0.71
C TRP A 4 -21.87 -2.48 -1.34
N GLY A 5 -20.70 -2.78 -0.78
CA GLY A 5 -19.84 -3.91 -1.18
C GLY A 5 -18.91 -4.31 -0.04
N ASP A 6 -17.90 -5.13 -0.34
CA ASP A 6 -17.02 -5.74 0.67
C ASP A 6 -16.17 -4.71 1.44
N LYS A 7 -15.96 -3.53 0.85
CA LYS A 7 -15.22 -2.39 1.45
C LYS A 7 -16.07 -1.53 2.38
N SER A 8 -17.40 -1.62 2.30
CA SER A 8 -18.34 -0.77 3.06
C SER A 8 -18.03 -0.77 4.56
N MET A 9 -17.81 -1.95 5.13
CA MET A 9 -17.67 -2.14 6.57
C MET A 9 -16.36 -1.54 7.09
N GLY A 10 -15.26 -1.76 6.37
CA GLY A 10 -13.98 -1.12 6.66
C GLY A 10 -14.10 0.39 6.59
N PHE A 11 -14.74 0.91 5.54
CA PHE A 11 -14.88 2.35 5.33
C PHE A 11 -15.70 3.03 6.41
N ILE A 12 -16.86 2.46 6.78
CA ILE A 12 -17.72 3.02 7.84
C ILE A 12 -16.96 3.04 9.18
N ARG A 13 -16.19 1.99 9.49
CA ARG A 13 -15.39 1.93 10.72
C ARG A 13 -14.37 3.06 10.79
N GLU A 14 -13.67 3.32 9.69
CA GLU A 14 -12.65 4.38 9.62
C GLU A 14 -13.27 5.78 9.68
N LEU A 15 -14.43 6.00 9.05
CA LEU A 15 -15.18 7.25 9.22
C LEU A 15 -15.63 7.46 10.68
N CYS A 16 -16.07 6.41 11.37
CA CYS A 16 -16.47 6.52 12.78
C CYS A 16 -15.27 6.84 13.68
N LEU A 17 -14.09 6.29 13.36
CA LEU A 17 -12.83 6.63 14.04
C LEU A 17 -12.45 8.09 13.80
N ALA A 18 -12.44 8.54 12.55
CA ALA A 18 -12.08 9.92 12.19
C ALA A 18 -13.02 10.96 12.83
N ASN A 19 -14.32 10.66 12.93
CA ASN A 19 -15.29 11.57 13.54
C ASN A 19 -15.26 11.57 15.08
N GLU A 20 -14.50 10.67 15.73
CA GLU A 20 -14.46 10.58 17.20
C GLU A 20 -13.92 11.87 17.82
N SER A 21 -12.91 12.50 17.20
CA SER A 21 -12.31 13.77 17.65
C SER A 21 -13.28 14.95 17.55
N GLU A 22 -14.25 14.91 16.62
CA GLU A 22 -15.32 15.92 16.49
C GLU A 22 -16.54 15.64 17.40
N GLY A 23 -16.50 14.57 18.20
CA GLY A 23 -17.63 14.14 19.04
C GLY A 23 -18.69 13.32 18.31
N GLY A 24 -18.37 12.81 17.11
CA GLY A 24 -19.24 12.01 16.26
C GLY A 24 -19.78 12.77 15.05
N GLY A 25 -20.01 12.04 13.94
CA GLY A 25 -20.52 12.61 12.68
C GLY A 25 -21.88 12.05 12.26
N VAL A 26 -22.30 12.35 11.02
CA VAL A 26 -23.46 11.70 10.39
C VAL A 26 -23.03 11.06 9.08
N VAL A 27 -23.23 9.74 8.96
CA VAL A 27 -22.93 8.97 7.74
C VAL A 27 -24.25 8.45 7.17
N VAL A 28 -24.59 8.88 5.96
CA VAL A 28 -25.79 8.41 5.25
C VAL A 28 -25.40 7.43 4.15
N ILE A 29 -26.06 6.28 4.11
CA ILE A 29 -25.80 5.17 3.20
C ILE A 29 -27.02 4.96 2.31
N LEU A 30 -26.85 5.07 1.00
CA LEU A 30 -27.88 4.75 0.00
C LEU A 30 -27.49 3.47 -0.74
N SER A 31 -28.30 2.42 -0.63
CA SER A 31 -28.05 1.16 -1.35
C SER A 31 -29.34 0.45 -1.77
N HIS A 32 -29.22 -0.54 -2.66
CA HIS A 32 -30.34 -1.41 -3.03
C HIS A 32 -30.70 -2.42 -1.92
N ARG A 33 -29.84 -2.60 -0.90
CA ARG A 33 -30.08 -3.55 0.17
C ARG A 33 -31.14 -3.05 1.16
N PRO A 34 -31.89 -3.97 1.80
CA PRO A 34 -32.87 -3.60 2.82
C PRO A 34 -32.19 -2.93 4.00
N LYS A 35 -32.78 -1.86 4.51
CA LYS A 35 -32.28 -1.09 5.65
C LYS A 35 -32.02 -1.96 6.88
N ASP A 36 -32.94 -2.85 7.23
CA ASP A 36 -32.87 -3.63 8.48
C ASP A 36 -31.68 -4.59 8.51
N GLU A 37 -31.33 -5.16 7.35
CA GLU A 37 -30.13 -6.01 7.22
C GLU A 37 -28.86 -5.20 7.45
N LEU A 38 -28.74 -4.04 6.81
CA LEU A 38 -27.59 -3.16 6.94
C LEU A 38 -27.42 -2.65 8.37
N ASP A 39 -28.51 -2.21 8.99
CA ASP A 39 -28.48 -1.71 10.36
C ASP A 39 -28.03 -2.82 11.33
N MET A 40 -28.46 -4.07 11.14
CA MET A 40 -28.01 -5.21 11.93
C MET A 40 -26.52 -5.51 11.71
N GLU A 41 -26.07 -5.53 10.46
CA GLU A 41 -24.69 -5.81 10.08
C GLU A 41 -23.72 -4.77 10.69
N ILE A 42 -24.06 -3.48 10.56
CA ILE A 42 -23.28 -2.36 11.08
C ILE A 42 -23.22 -2.40 12.61
N ARG A 43 -24.36 -2.62 13.28
CA ARG A 43 -24.41 -2.72 14.76
C ARG A 43 -23.56 -3.85 15.31
N THR A 44 -23.43 -4.95 14.56
CA THR A 44 -22.70 -6.13 15.01
C THR A 44 -21.19 -5.95 14.90
N MET A 45 -20.71 -5.22 13.88
CA MET A 45 -19.29 -5.21 13.49
C MET A 45 -18.59 -3.85 13.63
N VAL A 46 -19.32 -2.76 13.88
CA VAL A 46 -18.77 -1.40 13.91
C VAL A 46 -19.07 -0.71 15.23
N LEU A 47 -18.02 -0.19 15.87
CA LEU A 47 -18.14 0.74 17.00
C LEU A 47 -18.39 2.15 16.46
N LEU A 48 -19.57 2.70 16.73
CA LEU A 48 -20.02 3.95 16.13
C LEU A 48 -19.32 5.21 16.67
N ARG A 49 -18.71 5.17 17.86
CA ARG A 49 -17.90 6.28 18.42
C ARG A 49 -18.56 7.67 18.30
N GLY A 50 -19.85 7.76 18.69
CA GLY A 50 -20.66 8.98 18.59
C GLY A 50 -21.25 9.28 17.20
N THR A 51 -20.77 8.61 16.15
CA THR A 51 -21.26 8.78 14.78
C THR A 51 -22.65 8.16 14.58
N LYS A 52 -23.55 8.90 13.96
CA LYS A 52 -24.89 8.43 13.57
C LYS A 52 -24.87 7.90 12.14
N VAL A 53 -25.07 6.60 11.99
CA VAL A 53 -25.20 5.95 10.67
C VAL A 53 -26.69 5.85 10.30
N ILE A 54 -27.05 6.28 9.09
CA ILE A 54 -28.41 6.28 8.56
C ILE A 54 -28.43 5.48 7.26
N CYS A 55 -29.06 4.31 7.28
CA CYS A 55 -29.26 3.48 6.10
C CYS A 55 -30.57 3.82 5.39
N CYS A 56 -30.50 4.03 4.08
CA CYS A 56 -31.62 4.30 3.19
C CYS A 56 -31.60 3.31 2.01
N THR A 57 -32.75 2.73 1.70
CA THR A 57 -32.90 1.87 0.52
C THR A 57 -33.31 2.73 -0.69
N GLY A 58 -32.58 2.60 -1.79
CA GLY A 58 -32.84 3.33 -3.04
C GLY A 58 -31.73 3.13 -4.07
N ASN A 59 -31.93 3.65 -5.27
CA ASN A 59 -30.98 3.50 -6.37
C ASN A 59 -30.30 4.85 -6.67
N PRO A 60 -28.96 4.95 -6.58
CA PRO A 60 -28.23 6.19 -6.81
C PRO A 60 -28.31 6.71 -8.25
N LEU A 61 -28.83 5.92 -9.19
CA LEU A 61 -29.12 6.36 -10.57
C LEU A 61 -30.35 7.29 -10.64
N PHE A 62 -31.21 7.31 -9.62
CA PHE A 62 -32.38 8.16 -9.59
C PHE A 62 -32.15 9.40 -8.74
N ALA A 63 -32.26 10.58 -9.35
CA ALA A 63 -32.10 11.86 -8.66
C ALA A 63 -33.06 12.02 -7.45
N ALA A 64 -34.27 11.46 -7.53
CA ALA A 64 -35.22 11.46 -6.42
C ALA A 64 -34.68 10.74 -5.17
N ASP A 65 -34.00 9.61 -5.35
CA ASP A 65 -33.40 8.85 -4.24
C ASP A 65 -32.17 9.55 -3.67
N LEU A 66 -31.39 10.22 -4.52
CA LEU A 66 -30.27 11.06 -4.06
C LEU A 66 -30.76 12.26 -3.23
N LEU A 67 -31.89 12.86 -3.58
CA LEU A 67 -32.48 13.96 -2.80
C LEU A 67 -33.03 13.48 -1.45
N LYS A 68 -33.55 12.24 -1.36
CA LYS A 68 -33.98 11.65 -0.07
C LYS A 68 -32.84 11.60 0.96
N VAL A 69 -31.61 11.39 0.50
CA VAL A 69 -30.41 11.36 1.37
C VAL A 69 -29.72 12.72 1.49
N SER A 70 -30.36 13.80 1.04
CA SER A 70 -29.84 15.17 1.12
C SER A 70 -28.43 15.33 0.51
N VAL A 71 -28.20 14.68 -0.64
CA VAL A 71 -26.87 14.62 -1.29
C VAL A 71 -26.22 16.01 -1.49
N HIS A 72 -27.03 17.04 -1.75
CA HIS A 72 -26.60 18.42 -1.98
C HIS A 72 -26.04 19.13 -0.73
N ARG A 73 -26.24 18.58 0.46
CA ARG A 73 -25.70 19.13 1.73
C ARG A 73 -24.52 18.31 2.27
N ALA A 74 -24.17 17.21 1.61
CA ALA A 74 -23.10 16.34 2.06
C ALA A 74 -21.74 17.02 1.88
N ARG A 75 -20.86 16.91 2.88
CA ARG A 75 -19.47 17.39 2.80
C ARG A 75 -18.67 16.65 1.73
N SER A 76 -18.94 15.36 1.58
CA SER A 76 -18.32 14.48 0.60
C SER A 76 -19.27 13.33 0.26
N ILE A 77 -19.16 12.83 -0.98
CA ILE A 77 -19.93 11.69 -1.44
C ILE A 77 -18.98 10.62 -1.95
N THR A 78 -18.91 9.53 -1.21
CA THR A 78 -18.15 8.34 -1.61
C THR A 78 -19.05 7.38 -2.37
N ILE A 79 -18.68 7.04 -3.60
CA ILE A 79 -19.33 6.02 -4.42
C ILE A 79 -18.49 4.74 -4.34
N MET A 80 -19.10 3.65 -3.90
CA MET A 80 -18.43 2.36 -3.71
C MET A 80 -18.75 1.41 -4.84
N SER A 81 -17.75 0.63 -5.25
CA SER A 81 -17.97 -0.50 -6.15
C SER A 81 -18.84 -1.55 -5.45
N THR A 82 -19.96 -1.91 -6.08
CA THR A 82 -20.96 -2.83 -5.51
C THR A 82 -20.86 -4.26 -6.04
N HIS A 83 -19.95 -4.53 -7.00
CA HIS A 83 -19.83 -5.84 -7.62
C HIS A 83 -18.36 -6.30 -7.77
N PRO A 84 -18.09 -7.61 -7.62
CA PRO A 84 -16.78 -8.19 -7.86
C PRO A 84 -16.37 -8.15 -9.34
N GLU A 85 -17.34 -8.11 -10.27
CA GLU A 85 -17.09 -7.87 -11.69
C GLU A 85 -16.97 -6.37 -11.98
N THR A 86 -15.75 -5.94 -12.26
CA THR A 86 -15.39 -4.52 -12.27
C THR A 86 -15.92 -3.71 -13.45
N SER A 87 -16.20 -4.35 -14.59
CA SER A 87 -16.74 -3.67 -15.78
C SER A 87 -18.18 -3.17 -15.57
N MET A 88 -19.03 -3.96 -14.91
CA MET A 88 -20.41 -3.58 -14.61
C MET A 88 -20.49 -2.53 -13.50
N SER A 89 -19.58 -2.61 -12.53
CA SER A 89 -19.46 -1.60 -11.48
C SER A 89 -19.04 -0.23 -12.05
N ASP A 90 -18.13 -0.21 -13.02
CA ASP A 90 -17.60 1.03 -13.58
C ASP A 90 -18.63 1.76 -14.47
N ASP A 91 -19.51 1.06 -15.21
CA ASP A 91 -20.63 1.68 -15.93
C ASP A 91 -21.65 2.32 -14.97
N ALA A 92 -21.99 1.63 -13.88
CA ALA A 92 -22.87 2.17 -12.85
C ALA A 92 -22.25 3.41 -12.18
N LEU A 93 -20.95 3.39 -11.89
CA LEU A 93 -20.20 4.53 -11.34
C LEU A 93 -20.26 5.75 -12.26
N VAL A 94 -20.03 5.58 -13.57
CA VAL A 94 -20.10 6.66 -14.55
C VAL A 94 -21.50 7.29 -14.59
N ARG A 95 -22.56 6.48 -14.56
CA ARG A 95 -23.94 6.99 -14.58
C ARG A 95 -24.31 7.74 -13.30
N VAL A 96 -23.89 7.25 -12.15
CA VAL A 96 -24.09 7.95 -10.87
C VAL A 96 -23.32 9.27 -10.87
N LEU A 97 -22.07 9.27 -11.37
CA LEU A 97 -21.24 10.46 -11.50
C LEU A 97 -21.89 11.54 -12.37
N LEU A 98 -22.44 11.15 -13.53
CA LEU A 98 -23.18 12.07 -14.41
C LEU A 98 -24.40 12.69 -13.72
N THR A 99 -25.08 11.93 -12.87
CA THR A 99 -26.24 12.39 -12.10
C THR A 99 -25.83 13.37 -11.00
N LEU A 100 -24.66 13.17 -10.39
CA LEU A 100 -24.15 13.99 -9.29
C LEU A 100 -23.43 15.26 -9.73
N LYS A 101 -22.88 15.30 -10.96
CA LYS A 101 -22.06 16.43 -11.46
C LYS A 101 -22.77 17.79 -11.39
N SER A 102 -24.10 17.81 -11.39
CA SER A 102 -24.90 19.03 -11.28
C SER A 102 -25.20 19.47 -9.84
N LEU A 103 -24.90 18.64 -8.83
CA LEU A 103 -25.43 18.80 -7.47
C LEU A 103 -24.36 19.04 -6.40
N VAL A 104 -23.09 18.70 -6.63
CA VAL A 104 -22.07 18.64 -5.56
C VAL A 104 -20.65 19.00 -6.00
N SER A 105 -19.84 19.40 -5.02
CA SER A 105 -18.47 19.90 -5.21
C SER A 105 -17.37 18.86 -4.95
N HIS A 106 -17.63 17.77 -4.24
CA HIS A 106 -16.61 16.76 -3.90
C HIS A 106 -17.16 15.34 -3.91
N ILE A 107 -16.64 14.52 -4.82
CA ILE A 107 -17.00 13.12 -5.04
C ILE A 107 -15.74 12.28 -4.95
N VAL A 108 -15.79 11.21 -4.16
CA VAL A 108 -14.74 10.20 -4.09
C VAL A 108 -15.30 8.92 -4.70
N ALA A 109 -14.61 8.33 -5.66
CA ALA A 109 -15.07 7.08 -6.29
C ALA A 109 -14.01 5.99 -6.16
N ASP A 110 -14.46 4.82 -5.72
CA ASP A 110 -13.69 3.59 -5.83
C ASP A 110 -13.89 2.97 -7.22
N VAL A 111 -12.82 2.94 -8.03
CA VAL A 111 -12.83 2.48 -9.41
C VAL A 111 -12.22 1.08 -9.51
N GLY A 112 -12.89 0.18 -10.23
CA GLY A 112 -12.49 -1.23 -10.30
C GLY A 112 -11.28 -1.50 -11.21
N GLN A 113 -11.15 -0.76 -12.32
CA GLN A 113 -10.09 -0.90 -13.32
C GLN A 113 -9.34 0.41 -13.59
N LEU A 114 -8.04 0.29 -13.86
CA LEU A 114 -7.16 1.43 -14.11
C LEU A 114 -7.54 2.18 -15.40
N ASP A 115 -7.93 1.46 -16.47
CA ASP A 115 -8.27 2.05 -17.77
C ASP A 115 -9.47 3.01 -17.69
N ASN A 116 -10.43 2.67 -16.83
CA ASN A 116 -11.63 3.48 -16.62
C ASN A 116 -11.34 4.76 -15.81
N LYS A 117 -10.21 4.84 -15.09
CA LYS A 117 -9.82 6.01 -14.29
C LYS A 117 -9.68 7.27 -15.15
N GLN A 118 -9.03 7.17 -16.32
CA GLN A 118 -8.79 8.33 -17.17
C GLN A 118 -10.09 8.85 -17.78
N PHE A 119 -10.98 7.95 -18.20
CA PHE A 119 -12.32 8.28 -18.68
C PHE A 119 -13.18 8.92 -17.58
N MET A 120 -13.17 8.36 -16.36
CA MET A 120 -13.90 8.93 -15.23
C MET A 120 -13.41 10.32 -14.85
N ARG A 121 -12.10 10.58 -14.90
CA ARG A 121 -11.54 11.94 -14.71
C ARG A 121 -12.02 12.91 -15.78
N MET A 122 -12.16 12.47 -17.03
CA MET A 122 -12.70 13.30 -18.11
C MET A 122 -14.16 13.71 -17.84
N ILE A 123 -14.96 12.80 -17.28
CA ILE A 123 -16.37 13.06 -16.94
C ILE A 123 -16.50 13.88 -15.66
N GLY A 124 -15.80 13.50 -14.60
CA GLY A 124 -15.88 14.13 -13.28
C GLY A 124 -15.17 15.48 -13.20
N GLY A 125 -14.10 15.69 -13.96
CA GLY A 125 -13.26 16.88 -13.85
C GLY A 125 -12.68 17.04 -12.44
N ASP A 126 -12.54 18.29 -11.98
CA ASP A 126 -11.89 18.63 -10.72
C ASP A 126 -12.72 18.34 -9.45
N ILE A 127 -13.95 17.85 -9.58
CA ILE A 127 -14.80 17.48 -8.42
C ILE A 127 -14.67 15.99 -8.05
N LEU A 128 -14.01 15.18 -8.88
CA LEU A 128 -13.88 13.73 -8.70
C LEU A 128 -12.46 13.34 -8.27
N GLU A 129 -12.35 12.73 -7.09
CA GLU A 129 -11.17 12.00 -6.65
C GLU A 129 -11.40 10.49 -6.88
N ALA A 130 -10.78 9.94 -7.92
CA ALA A 130 -10.90 8.52 -8.26
C ALA A 130 -9.73 7.71 -7.67
N LEU A 131 -10.05 6.78 -6.78
CA LEU A 131 -9.12 5.80 -6.23
C LEU A 131 -9.35 4.45 -6.92
N VAL A 132 -8.34 3.89 -7.57
CA VAL A 132 -8.45 2.53 -8.11
C VAL A 132 -7.92 1.59 -7.04
N SER A 133 -8.81 0.78 -6.46
CA SER A 133 -8.48 -0.15 -5.36
C SER A 133 -7.30 -1.07 -5.60
N ARG A 134 -6.95 -1.31 -6.86
CA ARG A 134 -5.86 -2.20 -7.27
C ARG A 134 -4.62 -1.50 -7.81
N HIS A 135 -4.69 -0.21 -8.17
CA HIS A 135 -3.56 0.54 -8.73
C HIS A 135 -3.61 2.02 -8.38
N ILE A 136 -2.63 2.50 -7.62
CA ILE A 136 -2.56 3.90 -7.20
C ILE A 136 -1.59 4.62 -8.15
N VAL A 137 -2.12 5.45 -9.04
CA VAL A 137 -1.34 6.29 -9.95
C VAL A 137 -2.05 7.62 -10.17
N GLY A 138 -1.44 8.77 -9.91
CA GLY A 138 -2.11 10.06 -10.14
C GLY A 138 -1.25 11.32 -10.05
N ARG A 139 -1.92 12.49 -10.18
CA ARG A 139 -1.41 13.78 -10.69
C ARG A 139 -2.18 14.98 -10.08
N LEU A 140 -1.55 16.17 -10.06
CA LEU A 140 -1.55 17.22 -9.01
C LEU A 140 -2.38 18.53 -9.22
N VAL A 141 -2.62 19.31 -8.13
CA VAL A 141 -3.08 20.75 -8.08
C VAL A 141 -2.35 21.55 -6.95
N ARG A 142 -2.26 22.90 -7.05
CA ARG A 142 -1.39 23.85 -6.28
C ARG A 142 -2.00 24.46 -4.98
N GLY A 143 -1.14 24.65 -3.96
CA GLY A 143 -1.34 25.50 -2.78
C GLY A 143 -0.48 25.01 -1.60
N ASP A 144 0.45 25.82 -1.08
CA ASP A 144 1.45 25.33 -0.12
C ASP A 144 0.84 25.05 1.26
N ALA A 145 1.09 23.85 1.79
CA ALA A 145 0.68 23.38 3.09
C ALA A 145 1.77 22.47 3.68
N ILE A 146 1.85 22.36 5.00
CA ILE A 146 2.78 21.44 5.68
C ILE A 146 2.08 20.11 5.89
N ILE A 147 2.69 19.02 5.39
CA ILE A 147 2.23 17.65 5.64
C ILE A 147 3.02 17.11 6.82
N VAL A 148 2.32 16.56 7.81
CA VAL A 148 2.92 15.94 9.00
C VAL A 148 2.40 14.52 9.22
N LEU A 149 3.25 13.65 9.76
CA LEU A 149 2.82 12.38 10.34
C LEU A 149 2.51 12.63 11.82
N ALA A 150 1.24 12.54 12.21
CA ALA A 150 0.74 12.79 13.56
C ALA A 150 -0.25 11.69 13.99
N GLU A 151 -0.57 11.63 15.28
CA GLU A 151 -1.53 10.65 15.82
C GLU A 151 -2.97 11.01 15.44
N ASP A 152 -3.28 12.30 15.48
CA ASP A 152 -4.54 12.90 15.03
C ASP A 152 -4.34 14.35 14.54
N ASN A 153 -5.35 14.94 13.91
CA ASN A 153 -5.33 16.28 13.32
C ASN A 153 -5.11 17.41 14.34
N ASP A 154 -5.40 17.18 15.63
CA ASP A 154 -5.27 18.11 16.75
C ASP A 154 -4.12 17.76 17.71
N SER A 155 -3.42 16.65 17.45
CA SER A 155 -2.38 16.09 18.33
C SER A 155 -1.02 16.80 18.25
N TYR A 156 -0.89 17.84 17.42
CA TYR A 156 0.39 18.51 17.15
C TYR A 156 0.27 20.04 17.11
N THR A 157 1.35 20.72 17.48
CA THR A 157 1.49 22.16 17.33
C THR A 157 2.92 22.52 16.98
N ALA A 158 3.12 23.63 16.25
CA ALA A 158 4.44 24.15 15.99
C ALA A 158 4.99 24.79 17.27
N LEU A 159 6.21 24.40 17.67
CA LEU A 159 6.93 25.10 18.72
C LEU A 159 7.33 26.49 18.23
N LEU A 160 7.28 27.48 19.13
CA LEU A 160 7.68 28.87 18.84
C LEU A 160 9.19 29.00 18.57
N HIS A 161 9.98 28.06 19.07
CA HIS A 161 11.43 28.04 18.90
C HIS A 161 11.91 26.71 18.31
N PRO A 162 12.94 26.71 17.44
CA PRO A 162 13.53 25.49 16.89
C PRO A 162 14.06 24.58 18.00
N VAL A 163 13.82 23.27 17.85
CA VAL A 163 14.42 22.27 18.73
C VAL A 163 15.95 22.35 18.58
N GLN A 164 16.64 22.60 19.69
CA GLN A 164 18.10 22.60 19.72
C GLN A 164 18.61 21.16 19.57
N ILE A 165 19.20 20.86 18.42
CA ILE A 165 19.84 19.57 18.17
C ILE A 165 21.31 19.72 18.57
N PRO A 166 21.83 18.93 19.54
CA PRO A 166 23.22 19.04 19.95
C PRO A 166 24.13 18.81 18.75
N TRP A 167 24.81 19.87 18.33
CA TRP A 167 25.79 19.84 17.25
C TRP A 167 26.95 18.97 17.69
N SER A 168 27.13 17.85 17.01
CA SER A 168 28.26 16.96 17.24
C SER A 168 29.25 17.14 16.10
N ASP A 169 30.54 17.35 16.38
CA ASP A 169 31.63 17.62 15.41
C ASP A 169 31.87 16.50 14.36
N TYR A 170 31.02 15.47 14.30
CA TYR A 170 31.18 14.25 13.48
C TYR A 170 30.91 14.41 11.98
N HIS A 171 30.56 15.60 11.48
CA HIS A 171 30.40 15.82 10.03
C HIS A 171 31.68 15.50 9.22
N ARG A 172 32.85 15.40 9.86
CA ARG A 172 34.12 15.11 9.19
C ARG A 172 34.48 13.63 9.07
N SER A 173 33.89 12.73 9.86
CA SER A 173 34.29 11.30 9.89
C SER A 173 33.23 10.32 9.37
N PHE A 174 31.97 10.74 9.32
CA PHE A 174 30.90 9.83 8.91
C PHE A 174 30.92 9.57 7.39
N GLN A 175 31.29 8.36 6.99
CA GLN A 175 31.35 7.96 5.59
C GLN A 175 29.96 7.57 5.08
N LYS A 176 29.52 8.23 3.99
CA LYS A 176 28.25 7.94 3.33
C LYS A 176 28.19 6.48 2.88
N GLN A 177 27.25 5.71 3.42
CA GLN A 177 27.03 4.32 3.01
C GLN A 177 26.10 4.25 1.80
N PRO A 178 26.40 3.44 0.77
CA PRO A 178 25.51 3.27 -0.38
C PRO A 178 24.20 2.58 0.03
N LEU A 179 23.18 2.68 -0.82
CA LEU A 179 21.95 1.90 -0.64
C LEU A 179 22.27 0.39 -0.74
N PRO A 180 21.57 -0.46 0.03
CA PRO A 180 21.57 -1.89 -0.24
C PRO A 180 21.17 -2.13 -1.71
N PRO A 181 21.85 -3.03 -2.43
CA PRO A 181 21.46 -3.34 -3.79
C PRO A 181 20.05 -3.95 -3.81
N PRO A 182 19.17 -3.53 -4.74
CA PRO A 182 17.86 -4.14 -4.89
C PRO A 182 18.00 -5.60 -5.36
N PRO A 183 16.95 -6.43 -5.14
CA PRO A 183 16.96 -7.82 -5.56
C PRO A 183 17.16 -7.92 -7.08
N ARG A 184 17.99 -8.86 -7.52
CA ARG A 184 18.27 -9.14 -8.93
C ARG A 184 17.63 -10.42 -9.41
N ARG A 185 17.30 -11.34 -8.50
CA ARG A 185 16.67 -12.60 -8.84
C ARG A 185 15.47 -12.87 -7.95
N ILE A 186 14.28 -12.82 -8.54
CA ILE A 186 13.00 -12.92 -7.86
C ILE A 186 12.31 -14.21 -8.30
N LEU A 187 11.87 -15.03 -7.36
CA LEU A 187 11.03 -16.21 -7.63
C LEU A 187 9.57 -15.82 -7.44
N LEU A 188 8.75 -15.88 -8.49
CA LEU A 188 7.31 -15.62 -8.41
C LEU A 188 6.54 -16.93 -8.60
N CYS A 189 5.76 -17.32 -7.61
CA CYS A 189 4.95 -18.54 -7.62
C CYS A 189 3.46 -18.20 -7.65
N GLY A 190 2.73 -18.66 -8.69
CA GLY A 190 1.28 -18.46 -8.84
C GLY A 190 0.89 -17.75 -10.14
N TRP A 191 -0.42 -17.63 -10.38
CA TRP A 191 -0.99 -16.90 -11.53
C TRP A 191 -2.11 -15.97 -11.09
N ARG A 192 -1.79 -14.72 -10.73
CA ARG A 192 -2.84 -13.78 -10.38
C ARG A 192 -3.47 -13.17 -11.64
N ARG A 193 -4.76 -12.80 -11.59
CA ARG A 193 -5.46 -12.11 -12.71
C ARG A 193 -4.74 -10.82 -13.16
N ASP A 194 -4.21 -10.06 -12.21
CA ASP A 194 -3.53 -8.78 -12.47
C ASP A 194 -1.99 -8.92 -12.43
N LEU A 195 -1.46 -10.11 -12.75
CA LEU A 195 -0.02 -10.38 -12.70
C LEU A 195 0.79 -9.45 -13.62
N HIS A 196 0.22 -9.05 -14.76
CA HIS A 196 0.84 -8.12 -15.70
C HIS A 196 1.19 -6.78 -15.01
N THR A 197 0.35 -6.32 -14.08
CA THR A 197 0.60 -5.04 -13.40
C THR A 197 1.68 -5.15 -12.33
N ILE A 198 1.79 -6.30 -11.66
CA ILE A 198 2.92 -6.58 -10.75
C ILE A 198 4.23 -6.54 -11.54
N LEU A 199 4.27 -7.16 -12.71
CA LEU A 199 5.47 -7.15 -13.58
C LEU A 199 5.80 -5.74 -14.07
N HIS A 200 4.80 -4.94 -14.46
CA HIS A 200 5.00 -3.53 -14.79
C HIS A 200 5.56 -2.72 -13.61
N LEU A 201 5.06 -2.91 -12.38
CA LEU A 201 5.60 -2.23 -11.20
C LEU A 201 7.04 -2.66 -10.93
N LEU A 202 7.33 -3.96 -10.98
CA LEU A 202 8.68 -4.47 -10.81
C LEU A 202 9.65 -3.92 -11.87
N GLN A 203 9.19 -3.71 -13.11
CA GLN A 203 10.01 -3.12 -14.19
C GLN A 203 10.51 -1.72 -13.84
N HIS A 204 9.69 -0.91 -13.17
CA HIS A 204 10.07 0.43 -12.72
C HIS A 204 10.96 0.37 -11.48
N LEU A 205 10.75 -0.59 -10.58
CA LEU A 205 11.51 -0.68 -9.32
C LEU A 205 12.86 -1.40 -9.44
N SER A 206 13.03 -2.25 -10.46
CA SER A 206 14.18 -3.14 -10.59
C SER A 206 15.38 -2.50 -11.31
N GLN A 207 16.59 -2.98 -11.00
CA GLN A 207 17.79 -2.64 -11.77
C GLN A 207 17.81 -3.36 -13.13
N PRO A 208 18.48 -2.80 -14.15
CA PRO A 208 18.69 -3.47 -15.42
C PRO A 208 19.28 -4.87 -15.26
N GLY A 209 18.68 -5.86 -15.92
CA GLY A 209 19.09 -7.27 -15.89
C GLY A 209 18.54 -8.07 -14.70
N THR A 210 17.52 -7.56 -14.01
CA THR A 210 16.80 -8.31 -12.98
C THR A 210 15.98 -9.44 -13.61
N VAL A 211 16.02 -10.62 -13.01
CA VAL A 211 15.33 -11.82 -13.53
C VAL A 211 14.19 -12.20 -12.59
N VAL A 212 13.01 -12.43 -13.17
CA VAL A 212 11.84 -12.98 -12.48
C VAL A 212 11.59 -14.38 -13.02
N ASP A 213 11.84 -15.39 -12.19
CA ASP A 213 11.54 -16.79 -12.50
C ASP A 213 10.07 -17.07 -12.10
N LEU A 214 9.17 -17.21 -13.08
CA LEU A 214 7.73 -17.39 -12.90
C LEU A 214 7.34 -18.87 -12.90
N VAL A 215 7.03 -19.41 -11.72
CA VAL A 215 6.60 -20.80 -11.50
C VAL A 215 5.09 -20.92 -11.50
N ASN A 216 4.57 -21.72 -12.42
CA ASN A 216 3.14 -21.83 -12.65
C ASN A 216 2.79 -23.12 -13.44
N PRO A 217 1.62 -23.75 -13.24
CA PRO A 217 1.23 -24.95 -13.99
C PRO A 217 0.77 -24.72 -15.45
N THR A 218 0.25 -23.54 -15.80
CA THR A 218 -0.27 -23.17 -17.13
C THR A 218 0.81 -23.25 -18.21
N ASP A 219 0.46 -23.58 -19.45
CA ASP A 219 1.45 -23.65 -20.53
C ASP A 219 2.05 -22.27 -20.87
N ILE A 220 3.28 -22.24 -21.38
CA ILE A 220 3.99 -20.98 -21.67
C ILE A 220 3.25 -20.18 -22.75
N ASP A 221 2.72 -20.84 -23.78
CA ASP A 221 2.07 -20.15 -24.90
C ASP A 221 0.79 -19.43 -24.43
N GLU A 222 -0.02 -20.11 -23.59
CA GLU A 222 -1.23 -19.52 -22.99
C GLU A 222 -0.91 -18.31 -22.09
N ARG A 223 0.20 -18.38 -21.35
CA ARG A 223 0.66 -17.25 -20.51
C ARG A 223 1.02 -16.04 -21.36
N LEU A 224 1.74 -16.24 -22.46
CA LEU A 224 2.16 -15.18 -23.36
C LEU A 224 0.95 -14.52 -24.04
N ASP A 225 -0.03 -15.32 -24.47
CA ASP A 225 -1.27 -14.81 -25.05
C ASP A 225 -2.09 -14.00 -24.04
N THR A 226 -2.13 -14.44 -22.78
CA THR A 226 -2.81 -13.69 -21.70
C THR A 226 -2.12 -12.34 -21.45
N PHE A 227 -0.79 -12.29 -21.37
CA PHE A 227 -0.07 -11.03 -21.20
C PHE A 227 -0.30 -10.06 -22.36
N ARG A 228 -0.32 -10.57 -23.60
CA ARG A 228 -0.62 -9.75 -24.80
C ARG A 228 -2.05 -9.23 -24.78
N ALA A 229 -3.02 -10.05 -24.36
CA ALA A 229 -4.42 -9.62 -24.22
C ALA A 229 -4.58 -8.52 -23.16
N ASP A 230 -3.80 -8.60 -22.08
CA ASP A 230 -3.74 -7.59 -21.02
C ASP A 230 -2.89 -6.36 -21.40
N GLY A 231 -2.30 -6.32 -22.61
CA GLY A 231 -1.51 -5.20 -23.10
C GLY A 231 -0.06 -5.15 -22.61
N LEU A 232 0.45 -6.22 -21.98
CA LEU A 232 1.85 -6.35 -21.57
C LEU A 232 2.66 -7.12 -22.62
N ASP A 233 3.59 -6.44 -23.28
CA ASP A 233 4.61 -7.08 -24.11
C ASP A 233 5.88 -7.31 -23.29
N LEU A 234 6.21 -8.59 -23.02
CA LEU A 234 7.38 -8.95 -22.22
C LEU A 234 8.70 -8.55 -22.90
N ASP A 235 8.73 -8.50 -24.23
CA ASP A 235 9.94 -8.10 -24.98
C ASP A 235 10.22 -6.60 -24.89
N SER A 236 9.20 -5.80 -24.50
CA SER A 236 9.34 -4.36 -24.29
C SER A 236 9.97 -3.98 -22.94
N LEU A 237 10.11 -4.95 -22.02
CA LEU A 237 10.67 -4.74 -20.69
C LEU A 237 12.19 -4.55 -20.78
N THR A 238 12.69 -3.40 -20.29
CA THR A 238 14.12 -3.06 -20.38
C THR A 238 14.93 -3.45 -19.14
N ASN A 239 14.30 -3.53 -17.97
CA ASN A 239 14.98 -3.80 -16.71
C ASN A 239 14.78 -5.23 -16.24
N LEU A 240 13.60 -5.80 -16.54
CA LEU A 240 13.20 -7.14 -16.19
C LEU A 240 13.36 -8.13 -17.34
N ASN A 241 13.78 -9.33 -17.00
CA ASN A 241 13.65 -10.53 -17.83
C ASN A 241 12.75 -11.54 -17.11
N VAL A 242 11.66 -11.94 -17.75
CA VAL A 242 10.71 -12.91 -17.20
C VAL A 242 11.00 -14.29 -17.77
N ALA A 243 11.50 -15.19 -16.92
CA ALA A 243 11.76 -16.57 -17.27
C ALA A 243 10.60 -17.47 -16.80
N HIS A 244 10.18 -18.41 -17.64
CA HIS A 244 9.01 -19.24 -17.37
C HIS A 244 9.41 -20.64 -16.88
N ILE A 245 8.81 -21.05 -15.77
CA ILE A 245 8.95 -22.41 -15.22
C ILE A 245 7.55 -23.04 -15.17
N VAL A 246 7.38 -24.16 -15.87
CA VAL A 246 6.14 -24.94 -15.86
C VAL A 246 6.16 -25.94 -14.70
N GLY A 247 5.33 -25.71 -13.70
CA GLY A 247 5.21 -26.55 -12.52
C GLY A 247 4.31 -25.96 -11.43
N ASN A 248 3.73 -26.84 -10.61
CA ASN A 248 2.98 -26.44 -9.44
C ASN A 248 3.92 -26.20 -8.25
N SER A 249 3.85 -24.99 -7.66
CA SER A 249 4.63 -24.59 -6.49
C SER A 249 4.33 -25.38 -5.22
N ALA A 250 3.17 -26.01 -5.12
CA ALA A 250 2.80 -26.93 -4.03
C ALA A 250 3.23 -28.38 -4.29
N SER A 251 3.93 -28.65 -5.40
CA SER A 251 4.42 -29.97 -5.79
C SER A 251 5.94 -30.09 -5.66
N LYS A 252 6.39 -30.88 -4.69
CA LYS A 252 7.83 -31.11 -4.44
C LYS A 252 8.57 -31.61 -5.66
N ARG A 253 7.95 -32.50 -6.44
CA ARG A 253 8.56 -33.12 -7.62
C ARG A 253 8.84 -32.08 -8.70
N GLN A 254 7.94 -31.11 -8.88
CA GLN A 254 8.05 -30.08 -9.92
C GLN A 254 8.97 -28.92 -9.50
N LEU A 255 9.14 -28.68 -8.20
CA LEU A 255 10.10 -27.69 -7.69
C LEU A 255 11.53 -28.22 -7.49
N THR A 256 11.81 -29.50 -7.76
CA THR A 256 13.12 -30.11 -7.45
C THR A 256 14.30 -29.41 -8.13
N ASN A 257 14.08 -28.85 -9.32
CA ASN A 257 15.13 -28.17 -10.11
C ASN A 257 15.28 -26.69 -9.75
N VAL A 258 14.42 -26.14 -8.89
CA VAL A 258 14.47 -24.74 -8.48
C VAL A 258 15.44 -24.62 -7.31
N HIS A 259 16.54 -23.87 -7.52
CA HIS A 259 17.50 -23.56 -6.47
C HIS A 259 17.02 -22.34 -5.66
N VAL A 260 16.15 -22.59 -4.67
CA VAL A 260 15.53 -21.57 -3.81
C VAL A 260 16.58 -20.66 -3.14
N ALA A 261 17.70 -21.22 -2.70
CA ALA A 261 18.76 -20.46 -2.02
C ALA A 261 19.54 -19.48 -2.92
N SER A 262 19.31 -19.46 -4.23
CA SER A 262 19.93 -18.47 -5.14
C SER A 262 19.06 -17.25 -5.46
N TYR A 263 17.85 -17.20 -4.92
CA TYR A 263 16.97 -16.04 -5.09
C TYR A 263 17.20 -15.02 -3.98
N ASP A 264 17.03 -13.75 -4.33
CA ASP A 264 17.09 -12.64 -3.36
C ASP A 264 15.74 -12.41 -2.68
N CYS A 265 14.65 -12.80 -3.34
CA CYS A 265 13.29 -12.67 -2.85
C CYS A 265 12.37 -13.73 -3.45
N ILE A 266 11.38 -14.18 -2.68
CA ILE A 266 10.33 -15.10 -3.09
C ILE A 266 8.97 -14.41 -2.90
N MET A 267 8.13 -14.46 -3.94
CA MET A 267 6.76 -13.98 -3.90
C MET A 267 5.81 -15.14 -4.20
N VAL A 268 4.91 -15.46 -3.29
CA VAL A 268 3.88 -16.49 -3.47
C VAL A 268 2.52 -15.81 -3.51
N VAL A 269 1.88 -15.84 -4.69
CA VAL A 269 0.58 -15.21 -4.94
C VAL A 269 -0.48 -16.27 -5.20
N THR A 270 -1.74 -15.89 -5.00
CA THR A 270 -2.87 -16.77 -5.28
C THR A 270 -3.01 -17.04 -6.78
N ASP A 271 -3.46 -18.24 -7.12
CA ASP A 271 -3.79 -18.61 -8.49
C ASP A 271 -5.22 -18.18 -8.84
N LYS A 272 -5.43 -17.59 -10.02
CA LYS A 272 -6.72 -17.09 -10.52
C LYS A 272 -7.81 -18.16 -10.43
N ASP A 273 -7.44 -19.42 -10.67
CA ASP A 273 -8.38 -20.54 -10.71
C ASP A 273 -8.93 -20.89 -9.32
N HIS A 274 -8.22 -20.49 -8.26
CA HIS A 274 -8.58 -20.80 -6.88
C HIS A 274 -9.09 -19.59 -6.09
N GLU A 275 -9.13 -18.39 -6.69
CA GLU A 275 -9.60 -17.16 -6.01
C GLU A 275 -11.06 -17.27 -5.50
N GLY A 276 -11.89 -18.09 -6.14
CA GLY A 276 -13.28 -18.33 -5.73
C GLY A 276 -13.42 -19.19 -4.45
N GLU A 277 -12.37 -19.87 -4.03
CA GLU A 277 -12.35 -20.72 -2.82
C GLU A 277 -11.22 -20.29 -1.86
N PRO A 278 -11.45 -19.25 -1.03
CA PRO A 278 -10.39 -18.64 -0.22
C PRO A 278 -9.62 -19.64 0.66
N MET A 279 -10.32 -20.57 1.31
CA MET A 279 -9.69 -21.59 2.17
C MET A 279 -8.82 -22.57 1.37
N GLY A 280 -9.24 -22.94 0.16
CA GLY A 280 -8.50 -23.82 -0.73
C GLY A 280 -7.22 -23.14 -1.24
N SER A 281 -7.34 -21.88 -1.66
CA SER A 281 -6.22 -21.01 -2.05
C SER A 281 -5.18 -20.86 -0.95
N ASP A 282 -5.60 -20.52 0.27
CA ASP A 282 -4.67 -20.34 1.39
C ASP A 282 -3.95 -21.65 1.74
N SER A 283 -4.65 -22.77 1.66
CA SER A 283 -4.06 -24.10 1.88
C SER A 283 -2.96 -24.39 0.85
N HIS A 284 -3.15 -23.97 -0.41
CA HIS A 284 -2.17 -24.11 -1.46
C HIS A 284 -0.96 -23.20 -1.23
N ILE A 285 -1.18 -21.92 -0.88
CA ILE A 285 -0.10 -20.96 -0.61
C ILE A 285 0.73 -21.40 0.59
N LEU A 286 0.08 -21.80 1.68
CA LEU A 286 0.74 -22.33 2.88
C LEU A 286 1.61 -23.55 2.51
N LYS A 287 1.09 -24.47 1.70
CA LYS A 287 1.84 -25.64 1.24
C LYS A 287 3.05 -25.25 0.37
N SER A 288 2.90 -24.29 -0.54
CA SER A 288 4.00 -23.78 -1.37
C SER A 288 5.10 -23.14 -0.52
N VAL A 289 4.74 -22.27 0.43
CA VAL A 289 5.69 -21.63 1.35
C VAL A 289 6.45 -22.68 2.17
N MET A 290 5.75 -23.63 2.77
CA MET A 290 6.38 -24.71 3.56
C MET A 290 7.33 -25.56 2.73
N LEU A 291 6.95 -25.85 1.49
CA LEU A 291 7.78 -26.64 0.58
C LEU A 291 9.05 -25.88 0.16
N LEU A 292 8.93 -24.59 -0.16
CA LEU A 292 10.05 -23.72 -0.50
C LEU A 292 11.04 -23.62 0.67
N ARG A 293 10.55 -23.45 1.91
CA ARG A 293 11.41 -23.49 3.12
C ARG A 293 12.07 -24.84 3.34
N SER A 294 11.36 -25.94 3.12
CA SER A 294 11.95 -27.29 3.17
C SER A 294 13.05 -27.48 2.11
N LEU A 295 12.89 -26.92 0.91
CA LEU A 295 13.89 -26.99 -0.16
C LEU A 295 15.11 -26.11 0.16
N GLU A 296 14.88 -24.89 0.62
CA GLU A 296 15.93 -23.97 1.08
C GLU A 296 16.79 -24.59 2.17
N LEU A 297 16.19 -25.20 3.20
CA LEU A 297 16.91 -25.89 4.28
C LEU A 297 17.79 -27.05 3.77
N LYS A 298 17.40 -27.71 2.67
CA LYS A 298 18.19 -28.81 2.07
C LYS A 298 19.33 -28.30 1.21
N GLN A 299 19.13 -27.16 0.54
CA GLN A 299 20.10 -26.54 -0.35
C GLN A 299 21.17 -25.77 0.44
N SER A 300 20.77 -25.08 1.50
CA SER A 300 21.64 -24.28 2.35
C SER A 300 22.34 -25.14 3.41
N ARG A 301 23.56 -25.61 3.11
CA ARG A 301 24.36 -26.45 4.03
C ARG A 301 25.25 -25.68 5.03
N ARG A 302 25.40 -24.35 4.90
CA ARG A 302 26.48 -23.62 5.61
C ARG A 302 26.17 -22.22 6.16
N VAL A 303 25.03 -21.60 5.82
CA VAL A 303 24.67 -20.27 6.35
C VAL A 303 23.17 -20.25 6.65
N PHE A 304 22.80 -19.82 7.87
CA PHE A 304 21.43 -19.49 8.25
C PHE A 304 21.01 -18.16 7.60
N HIS A 305 20.96 -18.12 6.27
CA HIS A 305 20.36 -17.03 5.54
C HIS A 305 19.02 -17.52 4.98
N GLN A 306 17.94 -16.94 5.50
CA GLN A 306 16.59 -17.21 5.05
C GLN A 306 16.24 -16.17 3.99
N VAL A 307 15.96 -16.61 2.77
CA VAL A 307 15.53 -15.74 1.68
C VAL A 307 14.21 -15.08 2.09
N PRO A 308 14.08 -13.74 2.00
CA PRO A 308 12.81 -13.05 2.22
C PRO A 308 11.70 -13.68 1.37
N CYS A 309 10.58 -14.01 2.00
CA CYS A 309 9.43 -14.60 1.33
C CYS A 309 8.19 -13.80 1.71
N VAL A 310 7.45 -13.35 0.71
CA VAL A 310 6.17 -12.67 0.86
C VAL A 310 5.09 -13.59 0.30
N ALA A 311 4.04 -13.82 1.07
CA ALA A 311 2.96 -14.71 0.70
C ALA A 311 1.59 -14.06 0.89
N GLU A 312 0.74 -14.19 -0.12
CA GLU A 312 -0.65 -13.71 -0.09
C GLU A 312 -1.54 -14.67 0.73
N VAL A 313 -2.47 -14.14 1.52
CA VAL A 313 -3.52 -14.91 2.22
C VAL A 313 -4.84 -14.22 1.96
N LEU A 314 -5.87 -14.98 1.61
CA LEU A 314 -7.20 -14.48 1.34
C LEU A 314 -8.09 -14.53 2.59
N ASP A 315 -8.10 -15.64 3.34
CA ASP A 315 -8.99 -15.79 4.49
C ASP A 315 -8.38 -15.27 5.80
N THR A 316 -9.14 -14.37 6.45
CA THR A 316 -8.75 -13.77 7.74
C THR A 316 -8.62 -14.80 8.87
N ARG A 317 -9.33 -15.94 8.80
CA ARG A 317 -9.22 -16.99 9.83
C ARG A 317 -7.93 -17.79 9.63
N THR A 318 -7.54 -18.05 8.39
CA THR A 318 -6.23 -18.63 8.07
C THR A 318 -5.11 -17.75 8.60
N GLN A 319 -5.16 -16.43 8.35
CA GLN A 319 -4.17 -15.48 8.87
C GLN A 319 -4.08 -15.51 10.41
N LYS A 320 -5.22 -15.54 11.11
CA LYS A 320 -5.21 -15.70 12.58
C LYS A 320 -4.55 -17.00 12.99
N THR A 321 -4.81 -18.10 12.29
CA THR A 321 -4.20 -19.40 12.59
C THR A 321 -2.68 -19.37 12.39
N ILE A 322 -2.22 -18.69 11.34
CA ILE A 322 -0.80 -18.44 11.05
C ILE A 322 -0.16 -17.63 12.19
N ALA A 323 -0.76 -16.50 12.56
CA ALA A 323 -0.24 -15.61 13.61
C ALA A 323 -0.17 -16.28 15.00
N HIS A 324 -1.06 -17.23 15.29
CA HIS A 324 -1.02 -18.01 16.54
C HIS A 324 0.01 -19.16 16.51
N ASN A 325 0.62 -19.43 15.35
CA ASN A 325 1.61 -20.49 15.19
C ASN A 325 2.98 -19.90 14.79
N PRO A 326 3.89 -19.67 15.75
CA PRO A 326 5.19 -19.06 15.50
C PRO A 326 6.06 -19.80 14.47
N LEU A 327 5.84 -21.12 14.31
CA LEU A 327 6.57 -21.91 13.31
C LEU A 327 6.15 -21.59 11.88
N ILE A 328 4.91 -21.12 11.68
CA ILE A 328 4.37 -20.76 10.38
C ILE A 328 4.53 -19.27 10.13
N ASP A 329 4.24 -18.46 11.15
CA ASP A 329 4.37 -17.00 11.10
C ASP A 329 5.78 -16.58 10.66
N GLY A 330 6.83 -17.20 11.22
CA GLY A 330 8.22 -16.91 10.85
C GLY A 330 8.68 -17.42 9.48
N THR A 331 7.82 -18.10 8.70
CA THR A 331 8.21 -18.64 7.39
C THR A 331 8.06 -17.64 6.24
N ALA A 332 7.19 -16.64 6.35
CA ALA A 332 6.97 -15.64 5.32
C ALA A 332 6.36 -14.39 5.94
N GLU A 333 6.46 -13.27 5.23
CA GLU A 333 5.63 -12.10 5.50
C GLU A 333 4.26 -12.35 4.87
N TRP A 334 3.27 -12.64 5.72
CA TRP A 334 1.91 -12.99 5.30
C TRP A 334 1.09 -11.72 5.06
N ILE A 335 0.82 -11.41 3.80
CA ILE A 335 0.00 -10.28 3.39
C ILE A 335 -1.44 -10.75 3.21
N ASN A 336 -2.36 -10.17 3.97
CA ASN A 336 -3.78 -10.44 3.77
C ASN A 336 -4.36 -9.54 2.68
N SER A 337 -4.92 -10.13 1.63
CA SER A 337 -5.57 -9.37 0.56
C SER A 337 -6.85 -8.67 1.02
N ASN A 338 -7.53 -9.16 2.04
CA ASN A 338 -8.62 -8.43 2.69
C ASN A 338 -8.12 -7.24 3.52
N ASP A 339 -6.86 -7.25 3.99
CA ASP A 339 -6.29 -6.04 4.60
C ASP A 339 -6.07 -4.96 3.54
N LEU A 340 -5.81 -5.29 2.26
CA LEU A 340 -5.82 -4.32 1.15
C LEU A 340 -7.18 -3.63 1.01
N VAL A 341 -8.29 -4.38 1.13
CA VAL A 341 -9.65 -3.81 1.17
C VAL A 341 -9.78 -2.84 2.36
N CYS A 342 -9.22 -3.18 3.53
CA CYS A 342 -9.19 -2.29 4.69
C CYS A 342 -8.31 -1.04 4.46
N TYR A 343 -7.14 -1.17 3.85
CA TYR A 343 -6.26 -0.04 3.51
C TYR A 343 -6.90 0.90 2.49
N VAL A 344 -7.52 0.37 1.44
CA VAL A 344 -8.32 1.16 0.49
C VAL A 344 -9.46 1.86 1.21
N SER A 345 -10.15 1.19 2.11
CA SER A 345 -11.22 1.79 2.91
C SER A 345 -10.71 2.97 3.76
N ARG A 346 -9.54 2.82 4.38
CA ARG A 346 -8.84 3.91 5.10
C ARG A 346 -8.49 5.07 4.17
N MET A 347 -7.95 4.77 3.00
CA MET A 347 -7.62 5.78 1.98
C MET A 347 -8.85 6.53 1.51
N LEU A 348 -9.94 5.82 1.19
CA LEU A 348 -11.21 6.43 0.81
C LEU A 348 -11.74 7.33 1.93
N ALA A 349 -11.63 6.91 3.20
CA ALA A 349 -12.04 7.72 4.35
C ALA A 349 -11.18 8.99 4.44
N MET A 350 -9.86 8.87 4.37
CA MET A 350 -8.92 9.99 4.40
C MET A 350 -9.17 10.99 3.25
N ILE A 351 -9.39 10.50 2.01
CA ILE A 351 -9.69 11.35 0.85
C ILE A 351 -11.07 11.99 0.99
N SER A 352 -12.05 11.28 1.56
CA SER A 352 -13.40 11.81 1.81
C SER A 352 -13.43 12.92 2.86
N GLU A 353 -12.50 12.92 3.81
CA GLU A 353 -12.28 14.01 4.76
C GLU A 353 -11.46 15.15 4.16
N ASN A 354 -10.37 14.83 3.44
CA ASN A 354 -9.52 15.82 2.81
C ASN A 354 -9.02 15.37 1.44
N ARG A 355 -9.55 16.02 0.39
CA ARG A 355 -9.20 15.74 -1.01
C ARG A 355 -7.72 15.88 -1.33
N PHE A 356 -6.98 16.74 -0.62
CA PHE A 356 -5.55 16.95 -0.87
C PHE A 356 -4.70 15.73 -0.48
N VAL A 357 -5.21 14.83 0.36
CA VAL A 357 -4.51 13.60 0.75
C VAL A 357 -4.31 12.66 -0.44
N ASN A 358 -5.20 12.69 -1.43
CA ASN A 358 -5.07 11.87 -2.63
C ASN A 358 -3.75 12.15 -3.38
N ALA A 359 -3.33 13.42 -3.43
CA ALA A 359 -2.06 13.82 -4.05
C ALA A 359 -0.84 13.27 -3.30
N ILE A 360 -0.94 13.04 -1.99
CA ILE A 360 0.11 12.45 -1.17
C ILE A 360 0.23 10.96 -1.47
N PHE A 361 -0.91 10.25 -1.55
CA PHE A 361 -0.90 8.85 -1.95
C PHE A 361 -0.40 8.65 -3.38
N ASP A 362 -0.73 9.57 -4.29
CA ASP A 362 -0.20 9.56 -5.64
C ASP A 362 1.33 9.74 -5.67
N ASP A 363 1.91 10.59 -4.80
CA ASP A 363 3.37 10.72 -4.70
C ASP A 363 4.03 9.51 -4.01
N VAL A 364 3.44 9.01 -2.93
CA VAL A 364 4.05 7.97 -2.08
C VAL A 364 3.92 6.57 -2.68
N LEU A 365 2.80 6.29 -3.33
CA LEU A 365 2.46 4.97 -3.87
C LEU A 365 2.57 4.93 -5.40
N GLY A 366 2.87 6.07 -6.03
CA GLY A 366 3.17 6.17 -7.45
C GLY A 366 4.58 5.70 -7.81
N ASP A 367 4.84 5.64 -9.11
CA ASP A 367 6.08 5.16 -9.74
C ASP A 367 7.17 6.24 -9.85
N HIS A 368 6.85 7.52 -9.61
CA HIS A 368 7.75 8.65 -9.87
C HIS A 368 7.96 9.60 -8.67
N GLY A 369 7.45 9.25 -7.49
CA GLY A 369 7.47 10.10 -6.29
C GLY A 369 8.36 9.59 -5.16
N SER A 370 8.02 9.96 -3.93
CA SER A 370 8.78 9.62 -2.72
C SER A 370 8.46 8.19 -2.26
N THR A 371 9.45 7.36 -1.94
CA THR A 371 9.25 6.00 -1.44
C THR A 371 9.58 5.88 0.05
N PHE A 372 8.83 5.04 0.75
CA PHE A 372 9.19 4.59 2.10
C PHE A 372 10.18 3.43 2.00
N ASP A 373 11.32 3.58 2.66
CA ASP A 373 12.33 2.52 2.74
C ASP A 373 12.71 2.25 4.19
N VAL A 374 12.97 0.97 4.47
CA VAL A 374 13.47 0.50 5.76
C VAL A 374 14.96 0.22 5.59
N LEU A 375 15.80 1.14 6.08
CA LEU A 375 17.24 1.08 5.90
C LEU A 375 17.95 0.76 7.22
N PRO A 376 19.06 0.01 7.20
CA PRO A 376 19.79 -0.31 8.41
C PRO A 376 20.30 0.98 9.06
N ALA A 377 20.18 1.10 10.38
CA ALA A 377 20.60 2.32 11.07
C ALA A 377 22.11 2.58 10.99
N SER A 378 22.91 1.58 10.62
CA SER A 378 24.34 1.73 10.29
C SER A 378 24.61 2.77 9.19
N ARG A 379 23.60 3.07 8.36
CA ARG A 379 23.67 4.12 7.33
C ARG A 379 23.66 5.54 7.90
N TYR A 380 23.17 5.73 9.13
CA TYR A 380 23.03 7.06 9.76
C TYR A 380 23.77 7.20 11.10
N ALA A 381 24.10 6.08 11.74
CA ALA A 381 24.74 6.02 13.05
C ALA A 381 25.90 5.02 13.04
N GLU A 382 26.99 5.36 13.71
CA GLU A 382 28.14 4.46 13.86
C GLU A 382 27.87 3.35 14.88
N SER A 383 28.62 2.25 14.79
CA SER A 383 28.48 1.14 15.72
C SER A 383 28.89 1.56 17.13
N GLY A 384 28.04 1.32 18.12
CA GLY A 384 28.27 1.72 19.52
C GLY A 384 27.97 3.19 19.82
N GLU A 385 27.50 3.96 18.84
CA GLU A 385 27.12 5.35 19.02
C GLU A 385 25.76 5.50 19.74
N LYS A 386 25.66 6.50 20.63
CA LYS A 386 24.44 6.84 21.36
C LYS A 386 23.93 8.23 20.95
N ILE A 387 22.95 8.29 20.06
CA ILE A 387 22.34 9.54 19.55
C ILE A 387 20.82 9.51 19.70
N ASN A 388 20.21 10.69 19.76
CA ASN A 388 18.75 10.83 19.79
C ASN A 388 18.14 10.83 18.38
N PHE A 389 16.80 10.77 18.31
CA PHE A 389 16.08 10.68 17.04
C PHE A 389 16.29 11.93 16.17
N TRP A 390 16.36 13.12 16.79
CA TRP A 390 16.61 14.37 16.05
C TRP A 390 17.98 14.44 15.41
N GLN A 391 19.03 13.96 16.09
CA GLN A 391 20.38 13.87 15.54
C GLN A 391 20.43 12.90 14.36
N LEU A 392 19.74 11.75 14.47
CA LEU A 392 19.63 10.79 13.37
C LEU A 392 18.88 11.39 12.17
N ALA A 393 17.76 12.08 12.41
CA ALA A 393 16.98 12.77 11.38
C ALA A 393 17.78 13.89 10.70
N GLN A 394 18.57 14.65 11.47
CA GLN A 394 19.46 15.68 10.92
C GLN A 394 20.52 15.08 9.99
N ARG A 395 21.12 13.93 10.35
CA ARG A 395 22.11 13.26 9.50
C ARG A 395 21.50 12.74 8.20
N ALA A 396 20.36 12.06 8.29
CA ALA A 396 19.61 11.61 7.11
C ALA A 396 19.30 12.78 6.18
N SER A 397 18.82 13.89 6.73
CA SER A 397 18.49 15.09 5.95
C SER A 397 19.73 15.76 5.33
N VAL A 398 20.80 15.97 6.09
CA VAL A 398 21.99 16.71 5.62
C VAL A 398 22.86 15.90 4.65
N GLN A 399 23.00 14.59 4.87
CA GLN A 399 23.93 13.76 4.08
C GLN A 399 23.25 12.99 2.94
N TYR A 400 21.97 12.65 3.10
CA TYR A 400 21.26 11.76 2.18
C TYR A 400 20.05 12.40 1.52
N ASP A 401 19.62 13.58 1.96
CA ASP A 401 18.38 14.22 1.48
C ASP A 401 17.10 13.47 1.89
N GLU A 402 17.19 12.63 2.93
CA GLU A 402 16.13 11.71 3.35
C GLU A 402 15.39 12.22 4.60
N ILE A 403 14.09 11.95 4.70
CA ILE A 403 13.25 12.32 5.87
C ILE A 403 13.07 11.09 6.75
N VAL A 404 13.44 11.17 8.02
CA VAL A 404 13.24 10.08 8.96
C VAL A 404 11.83 10.11 9.51
N CYS A 405 11.06 9.05 9.27
CA CYS A 405 9.68 8.92 9.69
C CYS A 405 9.52 8.05 10.93
N GLY A 406 10.47 7.15 11.20
CA GLY A 406 10.36 6.20 12.31
C GLY A 406 11.50 5.21 12.38
N TYR A 407 11.34 4.15 13.16
CA TYR A 407 12.31 3.07 13.27
C TYR A 407 11.64 1.72 13.57
N VAL A 408 12.37 0.66 13.28
CA VAL A 408 11.99 -0.75 13.54
C VAL A 408 13.14 -1.42 14.28
N TYR A 409 12.86 -2.22 15.30
CA TYR A 409 13.91 -2.97 16.00
C TYR A 409 14.12 -4.34 15.34
N MET A 410 15.35 -4.61 14.92
CA MET A 410 15.75 -5.91 14.39
C MET A 410 15.97 -6.90 15.55
N THR A 411 14.98 -7.76 15.81
CA THR A 411 15.22 -8.98 16.59
C THR A 411 15.98 -9.99 15.73
N LYS A 412 16.98 -10.66 16.31
CA LYS A 412 17.60 -11.82 15.66
C LYS A 412 16.52 -12.90 15.45
N ALA A 413 16.36 -13.33 14.19
CA ALA A 413 15.57 -14.49 13.76
C ALA A 413 14.10 -14.49 14.19
N GLY A 414 13.22 -13.96 13.33
CA GLY A 414 11.86 -14.47 13.10
C GLY A 414 10.89 -14.64 14.27
N HIS A 415 11.14 -14.04 15.45
CA HIS A 415 10.40 -14.42 16.65
C HIS A 415 9.75 -13.28 17.44
N ASP A 416 9.99 -12.02 17.12
CA ASP A 416 9.18 -10.90 17.60
C ASP A 416 9.48 -9.70 16.70
N VAL A 417 8.69 -9.45 15.65
CA VAL A 417 8.80 -8.18 14.93
C VAL A 417 8.37 -7.09 15.92
N ALA A 418 9.33 -6.43 16.53
CA ALA A 418 9.07 -5.27 17.36
C ALA A 418 8.23 -4.28 16.52
N PRO A 419 7.19 -3.68 17.11
CA PRO A 419 6.26 -2.85 16.35
C PRO A 419 7.01 -1.72 15.65
N VAL A 420 6.65 -1.48 14.39
CA VAL A 420 7.13 -0.32 13.63
C VAL A 420 6.69 0.93 14.40
N VAL A 421 7.65 1.75 14.83
CA VAL A 421 7.37 3.00 15.53
C VAL A 421 7.51 4.15 14.55
N LEU A 422 6.37 4.65 14.04
CA LEU A 422 6.30 5.88 13.25
C LEU A 422 6.09 7.08 14.18
N ASN A 423 6.71 8.21 13.84
CA ASN A 423 6.67 9.46 14.62
C ASN A 423 6.82 9.23 16.15
N PRO A 424 8.00 8.76 16.62
CA PRO A 424 8.17 8.42 18.04
C PRO A 424 7.87 9.62 18.95
N ARG A 425 7.13 9.39 20.04
CA ARG A 425 6.82 10.44 21.04
C ARG A 425 8.10 10.95 21.73
N ASP A 426 9.02 10.05 22.02
CA ASP A 426 10.30 10.36 22.67
C ASP A 426 11.41 10.54 21.62
N LYS A 427 11.58 11.78 21.16
CA LYS A 427 12.58 12.14 20.13
C LYS A 427 13.92 12.59 20.70
N VAL A 428 13.99 12.89 21.99
CA VAL A 428 15.15 13.55 22.64
C VAL A 428 16.05 12.53 23.35
N THR A 429 15.51 11.41 23.80
CA THR A 429 16.30 10.40 24.53
C THR A 429 17.35 9.72 23.63
N PRO A 430 18.64 9.76 24.00
CA PRO A 430 19.69 9.10 23.23
C PRO A 430 19.61 7.57 23.30
N ARG A 431 19.76 6.90 22.16
CA ARG A 431 19.65 5.43 22.03
C ARG A 431 20.80 4.86 21.20
N TYR A 432 21.06 3.56 21.38
CA TYR A 432 21.99 2.81 20.55
C TYR A 432 21.26 2.25 19.33
N TRP A 433 21.75 2.56 18.14
CA TRP A 433 21.03 2.26 16.90
C TRP A 433 21.45 0.96 16.20
N GLY A 434 22.51 0.30 16.66
CA GLY A 434 23.08 -0.87 15.96
C GLY A 434 22.15 -2.09 15.75
N LYS A 435 20.99 -2.12 16.41
CA LYS A 435 19.95 -3.16 16.23
C LYS A 435 18.66 -2.62 15.62
N PHE A 436 18.68 -1.42 15.05
CA PHE A 436 17.49 -0.79 14.49
C PHE A 436 17.62 -0.65 12.98
N CYS A 437 16.48 -0.65 12.32
CA CYS A 437 16.29 -0.03 11.01
C CYS A 437 15.61 1.31 11.19
N VAL A 438 15.87 2.21 10.26
CA VAL A 438 15.23 3.52 10.19
C VAL A 438 14.25 3.48 9.03
N VAL A 439 13.02 3.92 9.29
CA VAL A 439 12.02 4.15 8.25
C VAL A 439 12.25 5.55 7.71
N VAL A 440 12.57 5.66 6.43
CA VAL A 440 12.82 6.94 5.77
C VAL A 440 11.91 7.13 4.56
N LEU A 441 11.53 8.38 4.32
CA LEU A 441 10.93 8.82 3.07
C LEU A 441 12.03 9.46 2.23
N ARG A 442 12.20 8.97 1.00
CA ARG A 442 13.23 9.44 0.07
C ARG A 442 12.68 9.52 -1.36
N ASP A 443 13.27 10.35 -2.20
CA ASP A 443 12.93 10.35 -3.63
C ASP A 443 13.31 9.01 -4.29
N SER A 444 12.49 8.54 -5.23
CA SER A 444 12.84 7.37 -6.04
C SER A 444 14.08 7.65 -6.91
N ALA A 445 14.90 6.63 -7.11
CA ALA A 445 16.16 6.75 -7.87
C ALA A 445 15.94 7.03 -9.38
N GLN A 446 14.69 6.94 -9.87
CA GLN A 446 14.32 7.11 -11.27
C GLN A 446 13.56 8.41 -11.55
N ARG A 447 13.82 9.50 -10.80
CA ARG A 447 13.42 10.83 -11.29
C ARG A 447 14.15 11.12 -12.59
N THR A 448 13.46 10.92 -13.72
CA THR A 448 13.81 11.57 -14.97
C THR A 448 13.95 13.05 -14.67
N THR A 449 15.07 13.65 -15.09
CA THR A 449 15.33 15.08 -14.89
C THR A 449 14.22 15.87 -15.58
N PHE A 450 13.26 16.35 -14.80
CA PHE A 450 12.22 17.25 -15.28
C PHE A 450 12.86 18.45 -15.97
N THR A 451 12.34 18.85 -17.13
CA THR A 451 12.76 20.10 -17.76
C THR A 451 12.44 21.29 -16.85
N GLU A 452 13.16 22.42 -16.94
CA GLU A 452 12.97 23.59 -16.04
C GLU A 452 11.50 24.07 -15.97
N LYS A 453 10.71 23.90 -17.05
CA LYS A 453 9.28 24.21 -17.09
C LYS A 453 8.40 23.19 -16.37
N GLU A 454 8.81 21.93 -16.30
CA GLU A 454 8.13 20.87 -15.54
C GLU A 454 8.53 20.93 -14.07
N ALA A 455 9.79 21.23 -13.75
CA ALA A 455 10.27 21.46 -12.39
C ALA A 455 9.52 22.60 -11.65
N LEU A 456 8.94 23.56 -12.38
CA LEU A 456 8.09 24.64 -11.85
C LEU A 456 6.63 24.22 -11.54
N ARG A 457 6.21 23.04 -12.02
CA ARG A 457 4.86 22.47 -11.84
C ARG A 457 4.79 21.38 -10.77
N TRP A 458 5.92 20.75 -10.43
CA TRP A 458 6.03 19.57 -9.56
C TRP A 458 6.90 19.80 -8.33
N LYS A 459 6.52 20.75 -7.48
CA LYS A 459 7.20 20.95 -6.21
C LYS A 459 6.22 20.73 -5.07
N ILE A 460 6.12 19.49 -4.61
CA ILE A 460 5.99 19.27 -3.18
C ILE A 460 7.33 19.73 -2.62
N HIS A 461 7.39 20.98 -2.18
CA HIS A 461 8.51 21.43 -1.41
C HIS A 461 8.42 20.72 -0.07
N VAL A 462 9.32 19.76 0.18
CA VAL A 462 9.67 19.44 1.56
C VAL A 462 10.20 20.74 2.14
N VAL A 463 9.37 21.45 2.90
CA VAL A 463 9.76 22.70 3.55
C VAL A 463 10.76 22.33 4.63
N ARG A 464 12.02 22.36 4.24
CA ARG A 464 13.16 22.22 5.14
C ARG A 464 13.38 23.59 5.74
N LEU A 465 13.08 23.73 7.01
CA LEU A 465 13.53 24.89 7.77
C LEU A 465 15.06 24.82 7.83
N THR A 466 15.73 25.44 6.85
CA THR A 466 17.15 25.77 6.95
C THR A 466 17.29 26.73 8.11
N ILE A 467 17.93 26.26 9.18
CA ILE A 467 18.40 27.11 10.26
C ILE A 467 19.55 27.93 9.67
N SER A 468 19.29 29.22 9.41
CA SER A 468 20.30 30.23 9.15
C SER A 468 21.06 30.58 10.43
#